data_AF-A0A9P6L3L2-F1
#
_entry.id   AF-A0A9P6L3L2-F1
#
_cell.length_a   1.000
_cell.length_b   1.000
_cell.length_c   1.000
_cell.angle_alpha   90.00
_cell.angle_beta   90.00
_cell.angle_gamma   90.00
#
_symmetry.space_group_name_H-M   'P 1'
#
loop_
_entity.id
_entity.type
_entity.pdbx_description
1 polymer ?
#
loop_
_entity_poly.entity_id
_entity_poly.type
_entity_poly.pdbx_seq_one_letter_code
_entity_poly.pdbx_strand_id
1 'polypeptide(L)'
;MNPARSHSRDFSLGMNTDISERVYGYRPNSALAIAAAVVYGTLASALLFRVVMSRSWWGLCLPIGSFFVSLGFVLRVLSKHSPSSIGIFAIEGLFIICSPAAFLAFNYITYGRLISYIGAEHSIINPGKVAGTFVISDVFTFLLQAGGSGLQTSYKLANTGQKIVLVGLALQAVSYGFFIVLLIKSHISIKSSGSRPMDKSSTLIWVLYFSSAFIFIRCIYRVAEFAQGRGGYLLTHEVLLYLLDVLPLVLAITVYVPFWPARYLGYHRKESLEMNGGLQP
;
A
#
# COMPACT_ATOMS: atom_id res chain seq x y z
N MET A 1 23.58 29.33 -36.21
CA MET A 1 23.25 28.19 -35.31
C MET A 1 24.55 27.60 -34.79
N ASN A 2 24.80 27.62 -33.48
CA ASN A 2 26.11 27.27 -32.90
C ASN A 2 26.22 25.73 -32.72
N PRO A 3 27.03 25.01 -33.52
CA PRO A 3 27.11 23.54 -33.52
C PRO A 3 27.71 22.97 -32.22
N ALA A 4 28.41 23.79 -31.43
CA ALA A 4 28.92 23.37 -30.12
C ALA A 4 27.81 23.18 -29.08
N ARG A 5 26.66 23.84 -29.22
CA ARG A 5 25.48 23.70 -28.33
C ARG A 5 24.59 22.51 -28.68
N SER A 6 24.65 21.96 -29.89
CA SER A 6 23.95 20.70 -30.22
C SER A 6 24.77 19.52 -29.70
N HIS A 7 26.07 19.49 -29.98
CA HIS A 7 26.97 18.43 -29.51
C HIS A 7 27.01 18.26 -27.98
N SER A 8 27.00 19.36 -27.22
CA SER A 8 26.95 19.32 -25.75
C SER A 8 25.59 18.90 -25.19
N ARG A 9 24.50 19.19 -25.90
CA ARG A 9 23.15 18.70 -25.56
C ARG A 9 23.01 17.21 -25.89
N ASP A 10 23.52 16.76 -27.02
CA ASP A 10 23.47 15.35 -27.43
C ASP A 10 24.36 14.47 -26.54
N PHE A 11 25.52 14.98 -26.13
CA PHE A 11 26.39 14.33 -25.15
C PHE A 11 25.78 14.27 -23.75
N SER A 12 25.13 15.35 -23.31
CA SER A 12 24.42 15.40 -22.02
C SER A 12 23.16 14.52 -22.02
N LEU A 13 22.46 14.43 -23.15
CA LEU A 13 21.33 13.51 -23.36
C LEU A 13 21.80 12.05 -23.31
N GLY A 14 22.93 11.73 -23.95
CA GLY A 14 23.58 10.41 -23.92
C GLY A 14 23.98 9.98 -22.50
N MET A 15 24.62 10.86 -21.74
CA MET A 15 24.99 10.62 -20.34
C MET A 15 23.77 10.44 -19.41
N ASN A 16 22.72 11.25 -19.61
CA ASN A 16 21.48 11.14 -18.83
C ASN A 16 20.71 9.86 -19.16
N THR A 17 20.75 9.39 -20.41
CA THR A 17 20.24 8.06 -20.79
C THR A 17 21.06 6.94 -20.15
N ASP A 18 22.40 7.04 -20.13
CA ASP A 18 23.26 6.03 -19.49
C ASP A 18 23.03 5.94 -17.97
N ILE A 19 22.85 7.06 -17.27
CA ILE A 19 22.58 7.06 -15.82
C ILE A 19 21.16 6.53 -15.53
N SER A 20 20.17 6.94 -16.34
CA SER A 20 18.79 6.44 -16.21
C SER A 20 18.72 4.93 -16.49
N GLU A 21 19.43 4.43 -17.50
CA GLU A 21 19.49 3.02 -17.85
C GLU A 21 20.30 2.20 -16.82
N ARG A 22 21.35 2.79 -16.22
CA ARG A 22 22.11 2.19 -15.11
C ARG A 22 21.33 2.11 -13.79
N VAL A 23 20.42 3.05 -13.53
CA VAL A 23 19.63 3.11 -12.28
C VAL A 23 18.31 2.36 -12.42
N TYR A 24 17.64 2.42 -13.58
CA TYR A 24 16.33 1.81 -13.81
C TYR A 24 16.38 0.48 -14.57
N GLY A 25 17.44 0.16 -15.31
CA GLY A 25 17.53 -1.05 -16.14
C GLY A 25 16.61 -1.07 -17.37
N TYR A 26 15.80 -0.02 -17.59
CA TYR A 26 14.87 0.14 -18.71
C TYR A 26 14.61 1.64 -18.97
N ARG A 27 14.09 2.00 -20.16
CA ARG A 27 13.65 3.37 -20.48
C ARG A 27 12.27 3.65 -19.86
N PRO A 28 12.15 4.41 -18.75
CA PRO A 28 10.87 4.60 -18.07
C PRO A 28 9.84 5.30 -18.97
N ASN A 29 8.67 4.67 -19.11
CA ASN A 29 7.56 5.24 -19.86
C ASN A 29 6.84 6.31 -19.02
N SER A 30 7.09 7.57 -19.38
CA SER A 30 6.50 8.73 -18.71
C SER A 30 4.96 8.75 -18.76
N ALA A 31 4.35 8.17 -19.80
CA ALA A 31 2.90 8.15 -19.93
C ALA A 31 2.23 7.26 -18.86
N LEU A 32 2.82 6.10 -18.55
CA LEU A 32 2.31 5.18 -17.52
C LEU A 32 2.44 5.77 -16.12
N ALA A 33 3.56 6.44 -15.83
CA ALA A 33 3.77 7.11 -14.55
C ALA A 33 2.78 8.26 -14.33
N ILE A 34 2.53 9.08 -15.35
CA ILE A 34 1.53 10.15 -15.29
C ILE A 34 0.12 9.57 -15.11
N ALA A 35 -0.24 8.53 -15.86
CA ALA A 35 -1.54 7.88 -15.73
C ALA A 35 -1.75 7.32 -14.31
N ALA A 36 -0.76 6.63 -13.75
CA ALA A 36 -0.84 6.15 -12.37
C ALA A 36 -0.92 7.29 -11.36
N ALA A 37 -0.11 8.35 -11.50
CA ALA A 37 -0.21 9.52 -10.64
C ALA A 37 -1.61 10.12 -10.63
N VAL A 38 -2.23 10.30 -11.81
CA VAL A 38 -3.59 10.83 -11.93
C VAL A 38 -4.62 9.91 -11.28
N VAL A 39 -4.53 8.60 -11.48
CA VAL A 39 -5.44 7.61 -10.88
C VAL A 39 -5.35 7.62 -9.35
N TYR A 40 -4.13 7.53 -8.80
CA TYR A 40 -3.93 7.55 -7.35
C TYR A 40 -4.27 8.90 -6.73
N GLY A 41 -3.97 10.01 -7.41
CA GLY A 41 -4.37 11.35 -6.97
C GLY A 41 -5.88 11.50 -6.90
N THR A 42 -6.59 11.04 -7.94
CA THR A 42 -8.06 11.07 -7.97
C THR A 42 -8.67 10.20 -6.87
N LEU A 43 -8.14 8.99 -6.67
CA LEU A 43 -8.57 8.10 -5.59
C LEU A 43 -8.26 8.69 -4.21
N ALA A 44 -7.09 9.30 -4.02
CA ALA A 44 -6.73 9.97 -2.77
C ALA A 44 -7.73 11.08 -2.43
N SER A 45 -8.08 11.93 -3.41
CA SER A 45 -9.09 12.98 -3.24
C SER A 45 -10.48 12.41 -2.92
N ALA A 46 -10.91 11.38 -3.64
CA ALA A 46 -12.21 10.74 -3.41
C ALA A 46 -12.30 10.10 -2.01
N LEU A 47 -11.24 9.39 -1.59
CA LEU A 47 -11.16 8.77 -0.26
C LEU A 47 -11.08 9.84 0.85
N LEU A 48 -10.32 10.92 0.63
CA LEU A 48 -10.25 12.03 1.57
C LEU A 48 -11.62 12.71 1.73
N PHE A 49 -12.33 12.95 0.63
CA PHE A 49 -13.69 13.48 0.67
C PHE A 49 -14.63 12.57 1.47
N ARG A 50 -14.53 11.24 1.29
CA ARG A 50 -15.29 10.26 2.09
C ARG A 50 -14.96 10.31 3.58
N VAL A 51 -13.67 10.43 3.94
CA VAL A 51 -13.22 10.55 5.33
C VAL A 51 -13.79 11.81 5.98
N VAL A 52 -13.69 12.94 5.29
CA VAL A 52 -14.17 14.24 5.79
C VAL A 52 -15.69 14.23 5.95
N MET A 53 -16.43 13.76 4.92
CA MET A 53 -17.89 13.70 4.96
C MET A 53 -18.41 12.73 6.03
N SER A 54 -17.74 11.58 6.22
CA SER A 54 -18.14 10.57 7.22
C SER A 54 -17.54 10.80 8.61
N ARG A 55 -16.75 11.88 8.79
CA ARG A 55 -15.99 12.24 10.01
C ARG A 55 -15.19 11.06 10.60
N SER A 56 -14.71 10.16 9.74
CA SER A 56 -14.06 8.91 10.13
C SER A 56 -12.53 9.03 10.07
N TRP A 57 -11.97 9.85 10.98
CA TRP A 57 -10.53 10.17 11.06
C TRP A 57 -9.61 8.95 11.17
N TRP A 58 -10.11 7.84 11.71
CA TRP A 58 -9.38 6.57 11.77
C TRP A 58 -9.07 5.96 10.39
N GLY A 59 -9.78 6.40 9.34
CA GLY A 59 -9.56 5.96 7.96
C GLY A 59 -8.57 6.81 7.17
N LEU A 60 -7.89 7.79 7.80
CA LEU A 60 -6.97 8.70 7.11
C LEU A 60 -5.75 7.99 6.48
N CYS A 61 -5.39 6.80 6.94
CA CYS A 61 -4.28 6.03 6.38
C CYS A 61 -4.44 5.76 4.87
N LEU A 62 -5.67 5.50 4.40
CA LEU A 62 -5.97 5.25 2.98
C LEU A 62 -5.67 6.45 2.06
N PRO A 63 -6.25 7.65 2.28
CA PRO A 63 -5.97 8.80 1.45
C PRO A 63 -4.51 9.27 1.57
N ILE A 64 -3.89 9.19 2.75
CA ILE A 64 -2.46 9.52 2.93
C ILE A 64 -1.58 8.56 2.13
N GLY A 65 -1.81 7.25 2.25
CA GLY A 65 -1.06 6.25 1.48
C GLY A 65 -1.21 6.43 -0.03
N SER A 66 -2.43 6.71 -0.49
CA SER A 66 -2.73 6.95 -1.92
C SER A 66 -2.08 8.24 -2.42
N PHE A 67 -2.05 9.28 -1.60
CA PHE A 67 -1.37 10.53 -1.91
C PHE A 67 0.15 10.32 -2.04
N PHE A 68 0.76 9.54 -1.15
CA PHE A 68 2.18 9.19 -1.26
C PHE A 68 2.51 8.40 -2.53
N VAL A 69 1.63 7.47 -2.96
CA VAL A 69 1.81 6.80 -4.26
C VAL A 69 1.80 7.82 -5.39
N SER A 70 0.79 8.70 -5.41
CA SER A 70 0.67 9.74 -6.43
C SER A 70 1.90 10.62 -6.49
N LEU A 71 2.40 11.07 -5.33
CA LEU A 71 3.59 11.89 -5.22
C LEU A 71 4.85 11.15 -5.69
N GLY A 72 4.99 9.87 -5.33
CA GLY A 72 6.07 9.01 -5.79
C GLY A 72 6.11 8.92 -7.32
N PHE A 73 4.96 8.72 -7.99
CA PHE A 73 4.91 8.70 -9.45
C PHE A 73 5.16 10.06 -10.10
N VAL A 74 4.76 11.17 -9.48
CA VAL A 74 5.12 12.52 -9.94
C VAL A 74 6.64 12.72 -9.85
N LEU A 75 7.24 12.33 -8.71
CA LEU A 75 8.70 12.39 -8.52
C LEU A 75 9.43 11.50 -9.53
N ARG A 76 8.88 10.35 -9.89
CA ARG A 76 9.42 9.48 -10.94
C ARG A 76 9.53 10.17 -12.30
N VAL A 77 8.54 10.98 -12.67
CA VAL A 77 8.56 11.78 -13.91
C VAL A 77 9.59 12.90 -13.83
N LEU A 78 9.77 13.50 -12.65
CA LEU A 78 10.75 14.56 -12.40
C LEU A 78 12.20 14.02 -12.38
N SER A 79 12.42 12.84 -11.79
CA SER A 79 13.72 12.13 -11.78
C SER A 79 14.29 11.92 -13.19
N LYS A 80 13.43 11.77 -14.20
CA LYS A 80 13.84 11.66 -15.62
C LYS A 80 14.49 12.93 -16.17
N HIS A 81 14.08 14.10 -15.68
CA HIS A 81 14.57 15.39 -16.16
C HIS A 81 15.82 15.88 -15.43
N SER A 82 16.09 15.35 -14.22
CA SER A 82 17.27 15.68 -13.41
C SER A 82 17.90 14.42 -12.80
N PRO A 83 18.67 13.62 -13.58
CA PRO A 83 19.22 12.33 -13.13
C PRO A 83 20.34 12.44 -12.07
N SER A 84 20.78 13.65 -11.74
CA SER A 84 21.99 13.90 -10.95
C SER A 84 21.79 13.91 -9.43
N SER A 85 20.58 13.66 -8.92
CA SER A 85 20.28 13.70 -7.48
C SER A 85 19.75 12.36 -6.98
N ILE A 86 20.67 11.53 -6.45
CA ILE A 86 20.38 10.30 -5.71
C ILE A 86 19.29 10.51 -4.65
N GLY A 87 19.21 11.72 -4.08
CA GLY A 87 18.17 12.10 -3.13
C GLY A 87 16.73 12.06 -3.68
N ILE A 88 16.49 12.50 -4.92
CA ILE A 88 15.14 12.46 -5.50
C ILE A 88 14.69 11.01 -5.71
N PHE A 89 15.60 10.15 -6.15
CA PHE A 89 15.36 8.72 -6.30
C PHE A 89 15.09 8.02 -4.95
N ALA A 90 15.84 8.37 -3.90
CA ALA A 90 15.59 7.85 -2.56
C ALA A 90 14.22 8.26 -2.03
N ILE A 91 13.83 9.53 -2.23
CA ILE A 91 12.54 10.06 -1.79
C ILE A 91 11.38 9.42 -2.58
N GLU A 92 11.52 9.25 -3.90
CA GLU A 92 10.57 8.50 -4.73
C GLU A 92 10.34 7.08 -4.17
N GLY A 93 11.43 6.33 -3.94
CA GLY A 93 11.34 4.96 -3.43
C GLY A 93 10.68 4.89 -2.06
N LEU A 94 11.00 5.82 -1.15
CA LEU A 94 10.38 5.89 0.18
C LEU A 94 8.87 6.11 0.11
N PHE A 95 8.41 7.04 -0.73
CA PHE A 95 6.97 7.29 -0.88
C PHE A 95 6.24 6.08 -1.46
N ILE A 96 6.81 5.41 -2.45
CA ILE A 96 6.21 4.21 -3.06
C ILE A 96 6.19 3.02 -2.09
N ILE A 97 7.27 2.81 -1.31
CA ILE A 97 7.38 1.70 -0.35
C ILE A 97 6.51 1.94 0.90
N CYS A 98 6.19 3.20 1.24
CA CYS A 98 5.36 3.54 2.40
C CYS A 98 3.88 3.18 2.19
N SER A 99 3.39 3.33 0.97
CA SER A 99 1.97 3.21 0.67
C SER A 99 1.33 1.84 0.97
N PRO A 100 1.97 0.69 0.69
CA PRO A 100 1.43 -0.61 1.07
C PRO A 100 1.18 -0.74 2.58
N ALA A 101 2.10 -0.25 3.42
CA ALA A 101 1.94 -0.30 4.88
C ALA A 101 0.72 0.48 5.35
N ALA A 102 0.42 1.63 4.71
CA ALA A 102 -0.77 2.41 5.01
C ALA A 102 -2.08 1.67 4.65
N PHE A 103 -2.08 0.88 3.58
CA PHE A 103 -3.25 0.13 3.13
C PHE A 103 -3.47 -1.14 3.98
N LEU A 104 -2.38 -1.81 4.36
CA LEU A 104 -2.40 -2.90 5.33
C LEU A 104 -2.98 -2.43 6.67
N ALA A 105 -2.48 -1.30 7.19
CA ALA A 105 -2.98 -0.67 8.41
C ALA A 105 -4.49 -0.42 8.35
N PHE A 106 -5.01 0.08 7.22
CA PHE A 106 -6.44 0.30 7.05
C PHE A 106 -7.26 -0.99 7.11
N ASN A 107 -6.79 -2.07 6.47
CA ASN A 107 -7.46 -3.37 6.53
C ASN A 107 -7.48 -3.92 7.96
N TYR A 108 -6.40 -3.76 8.72
CA TYR A 108 -6.36 -4.19 10.13
C TYR A 108 -7.31 -3.39 11.02
N ILE A 109 -7.36 -2.07 10.85
CA ILE A 109 -8.30 -1.20 11.60
C ILE A 109 -9.75 -1.56 11.25
N THR A 110 -10.04 -1.79 9.97
CA THR A 110 -11.37 -2.18 9.49
C THR A 110 -11.78 -3.53 10.07
N TYR A 111 -10.88 -4.52 10.05
CA TYR A 111 -11.08 -5.81 10.70
C TYR A 111 -11.34 -5.68 12.20
N GLY A 112 -10.50 -4.95 12.92
CA GLY A 112 -10.65 -4.75 14.37
C GLY A 112 -12.02 -4.18 14.71
N ARG A 113 -12.48 -3.18 13.95
CA ARG A 113 -13.82 -2.59 14.13
C ARG A 113 -14.95 -3.55 13.77
N LEU A 114 -14.80 -4.34 12.70
CA LEU A 114 -15.78 -5.34 12.30
C LEU A 114 -15.97 -6.40 13.39
N ILE A 115 -14.90 -6.92 13.97
CA ILE A 115 -14.97 -7.88 15.07
C ILE A 115 -15.56 -7.22 16.32
N SER A 116 -15.18 -5.97 16.64
CA SER A 116 -15.81 -5.23 17.74
C SER A 116 -17.31 -5.00 17.53
N TYR A 117 -17.78 -4.96 16.29
CA TYR A 117 -19.20 -4.82 15.96
C TYR A 117 -19.97 -6.15 16.08
N ILE A 118 -19.38 -7.27 15.64
CA ILE A 118 -20.06 -8.59 15.66
C ILE A 118 -19.97 -9.25 17.05
N GLY A 119 -18.94 -8.94 17.82
CA GLY A 119 -18.69 -9.49 19.14
C GLY A 119 -17.29 -10.10 19.22
N ALA A 120 -16.52 -9.69 20.25
CA ALA A 120 -15.12 -10.09 20.43
C ALA A 120 -14.93 -11.61 20.64
N GLU A 121 -15.99 -12.35 20.97
CA GLU A 121 -16.00 -13.80 21.12
C GLU A 121 -15.61 -14.55 19.84
N HIS A 122 -15.79 -13.92 18.67
CA HIS A 122 -15.46 -14.51 17.37
C HIS A 122 -14.02 -14.26 16.93
N SER A 123 -13.17 -13.68 17.78
CA SER A 123 -11.74 -13.45 17.50
C SER A 123 -10.85 -14.03 18.58
N ILE A 124 -9.85 -14.80 18.15
CA ILE A 124 -8.85 -15.42 19.02
C ILE A 124 -8.00 -14.37 19.73
N ILE A 125 -7.77 -13.22 19.07
CA ILE A 125 -6.95 -12.13 19.57
C ILE A 125 -7.83 -10.90 19.76
N ASN A 126 -7.60 -10.16 20.84
CA ASN A 126 -8.33 -8.93 21.12
C ASN A 126 -8.22 -7.96 19.93
N PRO A 127 -9.33 -7.58 19.28
CA PRO A 127 -9.32 -6.78 18.05
C PRO A 127 -8.62 -5.42 18.18
N GLY A 128 -8.54 -4.85 19.39
CA GLY A 128 -7.79 -3.62 19.65
C GLY A 128 -6.27 -3.78 19.62
N LYS A 129 -5.75 -5.00 19.89
CA LYS A 129 -4.31 -5.31 19.90
C LYS A 129 -3.84 -5.82 18.55
N VAL A 130 -4.69 -6.55 17.82
CA VAL A 130 -4.41 -7.06 16.46
C VAL A 130 -3.90 -5.93 15.57
N ALA A 131 -4.67 -4.86 15.39
CA ALA A 131 -4.28 -3.77 14.50
C ALA A 131 -2.94 -3.12 14.89
N GLY A 132 -2.70 -2.89 16.19
CA GLY A 132 -1.44 -2.33 16.66
C GLY A 132 -0.23 -3.24 16.38
N THR A 133 -0.34 -4.53 16.69
CA THR A 133 0.76 -5.49 16.49
C THR A 133 1.13 -5.63 15.02
N PHE A 134 0.15 -5.76 14.12
CA PHE A 134 0.43 -5.88 12.68
C PHE A 134 0.95 -4.58 12.08
N VAL A 135 0.48 -3.41 12.53
CA VAL A 135 1.03 -2.12 12.09
C VAL A 135 2.50 -1.96 12.52
N ILE A 136 2.84 -2.36 13.75
CA ILE A 136 4.25 -2.30 14.21
C ILE A 136 5.13 -3.24 13.38
N SER A 137 4.64 -4.45 13.08
CA SER A 137 5.31 -5.38 12.17
C SER A 137 5.55 -4.73 10.80
N ASP A 138 4.55 -4.08 10.23
CA ASP A 138 4.65 -3.46 8.91
C ASP A 138 5.61 -2.26 8.92
N VAL A 139 5.59 -1.44 9.98
CA VAL A 139 6.56 -0.34 10.15
C VAL A 139 7.99 -0.89 10.21
N PHE A 140 8.22 -1.98 10.94
CA PHE A 140 9.53 -2.63 10.98
C PHE A 140 9.95 -3.13 9.59
N THR A 141 9.05 -3.80 8.87
CA THR A 141 9.35 -4.28 7.51
C THR A 141 9.57 -3.13 6.51
N PHE A 142 8.87 -2.00 6.69
CA PHE A 142 9.06 -0.78 5.91
C PHE A 142 10.46 -0.21 6.14
N LEU A 143 10.94 -0.15 7.39
CA LEU A 143 12.28 0.35 7.70
C LEU A 143 13.38 -0.52 7.08
N LEU A 144 13.19 -1.85 7.05
CA LEU A 144 14.09 -2.75 6.34
C LEU A 144 14.12 -2.45 4.83
N GLN A 145 12.96 -2.27 4.21
CA GLN A 145 12.88 -1.95 2.78
C GLN A 145 13.48 -0.58 2.45
N ALA A 146 13.19 0.43 3.27
CA ALA A 146 13.74 1.78 3.14
C ALA A 146 15.28 1.77 3.29
N GLY A 147 15.79 1.14 4.36
CA GLY A 147 17.22 1.02 4.62
C GLY A 147 17.94 0.20 3.53
N GLY A 148 17.39 -0.96 3.16
CA GLY A 148 17.91 -1.80 2.11
C GLY A 148 17.94 -1.11 0.74
N SER A 149 16.90 -0.31 0.42
CA SER A 149 16.87 0.50 -0.81
C SER A 149 17.91 1.62 -0.79
N GLY A 150 18.13 2.26 0.36
CA GLY A 150 19.20 3.24 0.54
C GLY A 150 20.59 2.63 0.29
N LEU A 151 20.85 1.43 0.81
CA LEU A 151 22.12 0.72 0.62
C LEU A 151 22.36 0.28 -0.84
N GLN A 152 21.30 0.13 -1.63
CA GLN A 152 21.40 -0.22 -3.06
C GLN A 152 22.06 0.86 -3.92
N THR A 153 22.11 2.10 -3.43
CA THR A 153 22.78 3.22 -4.11
C THR A 153 24.30 3.12 -4.10
N SER A 154 24.87 2.30 -3.20
CA SER A 154 26.32 2.08 -3.10
C SER A 154 26.76 0.84 -3.86
N TYR A 155 27.75 0.96 -4.75
CA TYR A 155 28.29 -0.16 -5.55
C TYR A 155 28.72 -1.37 -4.70
N LYS A 156 29.37 -1.14 -3.56
CA LYS A 156 29.86 -2.21 -2.67
C LYS A 156 28.74 -2.90 -1.88
N LEU A 157 27.71 -2.16 -1.50
CA LEU A 157 26.63 -2.64 -0.62
C LEU A 157 25.36 -3.01 -1.38
N ALA A 158 25.36 -2.89 -2.71
CA ALA A 158 24.17 -3.05 -3.52
C ALA A 158 23.49 -4.42 -3.36
N ASN A 159 24.28 -5.50 -3.38
CA ASN A 159 23.76 -6.86 -3.22
C ASN A 159 23.20 -7.08 -1.80
N THR A 160 23.89 -6.56 -0.78
CA THR A 160 23.42 -6.60 0.61
C THR A 160 22.11 -5.82 0.77
N GLY A 161 22.02 -4.63 0.18
CA GLY A 161 20.81 -3.81 0.17
C GLY A 161 19.62 -4.55 -0.46
N GLN A 162 19.81 -5.18 -1.61
CA GLN A 162 18.76 -5.98 -2.27
C GLN A 162 18.27 -7.12 -1.38
N LYS A 163 19.18 -7.86 -0.72
CA LYS A 163 18.81 -8.93 0.22
C LYS A 163 18.02 -8.39 1.41
N ILE A 164 18.39 -7.24 1.97
CA ILE A 164 17.66 -6.61 3.08
C ILE A 164 16.23 -6.24 2.65
N VAL A 165 16.06 -5.68 1.45
CA VAL A 165 14.70 -5.37 0.93
C VAL A 165 13.88 -6.65 0.75
N LEU A 166 14.48 -7.71 0.20
CA LEU A 166 13.81 -9.01 0.03
C LEU A 166 13.34 -9.60 1.38
N VAL A 167 14.17 -9.50 2.43
CA VAL A 167 13.79 -9.94 3.78
C VAL A 167 12.60 -9.12 4.30
N GLY A 168 12.63 -7.80 4.12
CA GLY A 168 11.50 -6.94 4.51
C GLY A 168 10.19 -7.32 3.79
N LEU A 169 10.25 -7.54 2.48
CA LEU A 169 9.10 -7.98 1.68
C LEU A 169 8.57 -9.36 2.10
N ALA A 170 9.47 -10.31 2.37
CA ALA A 170 9.09 -11.66 2.81
C ALA A 170 8.41 -11.63 4.19
N LEU A 171 8.97 -10.89 5.14
CA LEU A 171 8.39 -10.71 6.47
C LEU A 171 7.01 -10.03 6.40
N GLN A 172 6.87 -9.02 5.55
CA GLN A 172 5.59 -8.34 5.32
C GLN A 172 4.54 -9.30 4.73
N ALA A 173 4.92 -10.11 3.74
CA ALA A 173 4.05 -11.10 3.13
C ALA A 173 3.58 -12.18 4.13
N VAL A 174 4.49 -12.69 4.97
CA VAL A 174 4.17 -13.68 6.02
C VAL A 174 3.25 -13.07 7.07
N SER A 175 3.56 -11.86 7.55
CA SER A 175 2.74 -11.14 8.53
C SER A 175 1.32 -10.91 8.01
N TYR A 176 1.19 -10.46 6.76
CA TYR A 176 -0.11 -10.25 6.15
C TYR A 176 -0.86 -11.57 5.87
N GLY A 177 -0.16 -12.62 5.48
CA GLY A 177 -0.73 -13.96 5.33
C GLY A 177 -1.33 -14.46 6.64
N PHE A 178 -0.66 -14.23 7.77
CA PHE A 178 -1.20 -14.58 9.09
C PHE A 178 -2.47 -13.77 9.42
N PHE A 179 -2.53 -12.48 9.05
CA PHE A 179 -3.76 -11.70 9.17
C PHE A 179 -4.92 -12.27 8.33
N ILE A 180 -4.66 -12.72 7.09
CA ILE A 180 -5.69 -13.36 6.26
C ILE A 180 -6.23 -14.64 6.91
N VAL A 181 -5.36 -15.43 7.53
CA VAL A 181 -5.79 -16.61 8.30
C VAL A 181 -6.69 -16.21 9.47
N LEU A 182 -6.36 -15.15 10.21
CA LEU A 182 -7.22 -14.63 11.28
C LEU A 182 -8.58 -14.18 10.74
N LEU A 183 -8.61 -13.46 9.61
CA LEU A 183 -9.83 -13.05 8.93
C LEU A 183 -10.71 -14.26 8.57
N ILE A 184 -10.12 -15.33 8.04
CA ILE A 184 -10.81 -16.57 7.70
C ILE A 184 -11.37 -17.25 8.94
N LYS A 185 -10.56 -17.41 10.00
CA LYS A 185 -11.00 -18.04 11.24
C LYS A 185 -12.15 -17.28 11.88
N SER A 186 -12.09 -15.94 11.91
CA SER A 186 -13.19 -15.14 12.42
C SER A 186 -14.44 -15.24 11.55
N HIS A 187 -14.31 -15.27 10.23
CA HIS A 187 -15.47 -15.48 9.35
C HIS A 187 -16.14 -16.85 9.57
N ILE A 188 -15.35 -17.93 9.72
CA ILE A 188 -15.88 -19.27 10.04
C ILE A 188 -16.58 -19.27 11.40
N SER A 189 -15.97 -18.63 12.40
CA SER A 189 -16.55 -18.50 13.74
C SER A 189 -17.90 -17.79 13.71
N ILE A 190 -18.00 -16.66 12.99
CA ILE A 190 -19.26 -15.90 12.83
C ILE A 190 -20.35 -16.78 12.19
N LYS A 191 -19.99 -17.57 11.17
CA LYS A 191 -20.93 -18.48 10.50
C LYS A 191 -21.37 -19.63 11.40
N SER A 192 -20.47 -20.13 12.24
CA SER A 192 -20.71 -21.25 13.15
C SER A 192 -21.60 -20.88 14.34
N SER A 193 -21.53 -19.64 14.83
CA SER A 193 -22.30 -19.18 15.99
C SER A 193 -23.78 -18.96 15.70
N GLY A 194 -24.25 -19.13 14.45
CA GLY A 194 -25.64 -18.87 14.06
C GLY A 194 -26.05 -17.39 14.12
N SER A 195 -25.19 -16.52 14.66
CA SER A 195 -25.25 -15.06 14.57
C SER A 195 -25.27 -14.67 13.10
N ARG A 196 -26.46 -14.46 12.54
CA ARG A 196 -26.59 -13.94 11.18
C ARG A 196 -25.87 -12.59 11.18
N PRO A 197 -24.75 -12.44 10.45
CA PRO A 197 -24.22 -11.10 10.24
C PRO A 197 -25.36 -10.27 9.65
N MET A 198 -25.76 -9.19 10.33
CA MET A 198 -26.67 -8.20 9.75
C MET A 198 -26.17 -7.90 8.32
N ASP A 199 -27.08 -7.76 7.34
CA ASP A 199 -26.75 -7.61 5.90
C ASP A 199 -25.56 -6.66 5.62
N LYS A 200 -25.44 -5.63 6.45
CA LYS A 200 -24.40 -4.61 6.45
C LYS A 200 -22.99 -5.15 6.81
N SER A 201 -22.87 -6.07 7.75
CA SER A 201 -21.59 -6.65 8.18
C SER A 201 -21.08 -7.73 7.22
N SER A 202 -21.99 -8.48 6.58
CA SER A 202 -21.65 -9.43 5.51
C SER A 202 -20.97 -8.74 4.34
N THR A 203 -21.51 -7.58 3.94
CA THR A 203 -20.92 -6.76 2.86
C THR A 203 -19.49 -6.33 3.20
N LEU A 204 -19.24 -5.89 4.44
CA LEU A 204 -17.90 -5.49 4.88
C LEU A 204 -16.90 -6.65 4.87
N ILE A 205 -17.31 -7.85 5.29
CA ILE A 205 -16.46 -9.05 5.25
C ILE A 205 -16.01 -9.30 3.81
N TRP A 206 -16.93 -9.30 2.85
CA TRP A 206 -16.62 -9.51 1.44
C TRP A 206 -15.71 -8.42 0.85
N VAL A 207 -15.95 -7.14 1.19
CA VAL A 207 -15.09 -6.03 0.77
C VAL A 207 -13.68 -6.19 1.32
N LEU A 208 -13.55 -6.62 2.59
CA LEU A 208 -12.26 -6.84 3.23
C LEU A 208 -11.52 -8.04 2.60
N TYR A 209 -12.22 -9.12 2.26
CA TYR A 209 -11.64 -10.25 1.51
C TYR A 209 -11.15 -9.83 0.14
N PHE A 210 -11.98 -9.08 -0.61
CA PHE A 210 -11.63 -8.60 -1.93
C PHE A 210 -10.37 -7.73 -1.87
N SER A 211 -10.36 -6.72 -0.98
CA SER A 211 -9.19 -5.87 -0.77
C SER A 211 -7.95 -6.68 -0.37
N SER A 212 -8.11 -7.64 0.56
CA SER A 212 -6.99 -8.43 1.07
C SER A 212 -6.39 -9.35 0.02
N ALA A 213 -7.20 -9.93 -0.87
CA ALA A 213 -6.71 -10.78 -1.96
C ALA A 213 -5.76 -10.00 -2.89
N PHE A 214 -6.13 -8.80 -3.32
CA PHE A 214 -5.29 -7.99 -4.21
C PHE A 214 -4.00 -7.51 -3.53
N ILE A 215 -4.07 -7.12 -2.26
CA ILE A 215 -2.86 -6.73 -1.51
C ILE A 215 -1.93 -7.94 -1.34
N PHE A 216 -2.46 -9.14 -1.10
CA PHE A 216 -1.66 -10.34 -0.95
C PHE A 216 -0.99 -10.77 -2.26
N ILE A 217 -1.72 -10.70 -3.39
CA ILE A 217 -1.14 -10.92 -4.73
C ILE A 217 0.07 -10.02 -4.96
N ARG A 218 -0.06 -8.72 -4.62
CA ARG A 218 1.06 -7.77 -4.70
C ARG A 218 2.24 -8.18 -3.80
N CYS A 219 1.98 -8.58 -2.55
CA CYS A 219 3.05 -9.02 -1.64
C CYS A 219 3.85 -10.20 -2.22
N ILE A 220 3.17 -11.19 -2.80
CA ILE A 220 3.82 -12.35 -3.45
C ILE A 220 4.62 -11.88 -4.67
N TYR A 221 4.03 -11.04 -5.52
CA TYR A 221 4.71 -10.49 -6.70
C TYR A 221 6.00 -9.75 -6.32
N ARG A 222 5.95 -8.90 -5.29
CA ARG A 222 7.12 -8.14 -4.82
C ARG A 222 8.23 -9.04 -4.29
N VAL A 223 7.89 -10.09 -3.55
CA VAL A 223 8.87 -11.08 -3.09
C VAL A 223 9.51 -11.79 -4.29
N ALA A 224 8.70 -12.23 -5.27
CA ALA A 224 9.19 -12.91 -6.46
C ALA A 224 10.08 -12.01 -7.34
N GLU A 225 9.69 -10.75 -7.55
CA GLU A 225 10.46 -9.73 -8.26
C GLU A 225 11.85 -9.55 -7.63
N PHE A 226 11.89 -9.29 -6.31
CA PHE A 226 13.15 -9.04 -5.60
C PHE A 226 14.01 -10.30 -5.45
N ALA A 227 13.40 -11.48 -5.45
CA ALA A 227 14.10 -12.76 -5.45
C ALA A 227 14.79 -13.06 -6.78
N GLN A 228 14.23 -12.62 -7.91
CA GLN A 228 14.84 -12.81 -9.24
C GLN A 228 16.02 -11.85 -9.50
N GLY A 229 16.04 -10.70 -8.83
CA GLY A 229 17.13 -9.72 -8.92
C GLY A 229 17.24 -8.99 -10.27
N ARG A 230 18.35 -8.24 -10.44
CA ARG A 230 18.57 -7.21 -11.49
C ARG A 230 18.60 -7.71 -12.94
N GLY A 231 18.26 -8.97 -13.21
CA GLY A 231 18.16 -9.57 -14.55
C GLY A 231 16.94 -10.45 -14.76
N GLY A 232 15.97 -10.44 -13.84
CA GLY A 232 14.75 -11.24 -13.96
C GLY A 232 13.81 -10.74 -15.06
N TYR A 233 13.19 -11.67 -15.79
CA TYR A 233 12.20 -11.43 -16.86
C TYR A 233 11.05 -10.49 -16.44
N LEU A 234 10.74 -10.44 -15.13
CA LEU A 234 9.72 -9.56 -14.55
C LEU A 234 10.13 -8.08 -14.52
N LEU A 235 11.42 -7.78 -14.43
CA LEU A 235 11.93 -6.39 -14.46
C LEU A 235 12.00 -5.85 -15.91
N THR A 236 12.19 -6.74 -16.89
CA THR A 236 12.37 -6.37 -18.31
C THR A 236 11.06 -5.90 -18.96
N HIS A 237 9.90 -6.31 -18.42
CA HIS A 237 8.58 -5.92 -18.92
C HIS A 237 7.91 -4.94 -17.97
N GLU A 238 8.13 -3.63 -18.17
CA GLU A 238 7.55 -2.53 -17.38
C GLU A 238 6.01 -2.64 -17.26
N VAL A 239 5.36 -3.19 -18.28
CA VAL A 239 3.90 -3.44 -18.28
C VAL A 239 3.49 -4.44 -17.20
N LEU A 240 4.25 -5.52 -16.98
CA LEU A 240 3.95 -6.50 -15.94
C LEU A 240 4.10 -5.88 -14.54
N LEU A 241 5.09 -4.99 -14.35
CA LEU A 241 5.25 -4.25 -13.10
C LEU A 241 4.03 -3.37 -12.81
N TYR A 242 3.56 -2.59 -13.78
CA TYR A 242 2.35 -1.79 -13.60
C TYR A 242 1.10 -2.64 -13.38
N LEU A 243 0.95 -3.73 -14.11
CA LEU A 243 -0.26 -4.55 -14.09
C LEU A 243 -0.34 -5.48 -12.86
N LEU A 244 0.79 -5.85 -12.27
CA LEU A 244 0.87 -6.78 -11.13
C LEU A 244 1.29 -6.14 -9.80
N ASP A 245 1.82 -4.91 -9.82
CA ASP A 245 2.11 -4.17 -8.59
C ASP A 245 1.16 -2.99 -8.38
N VAL A 246 0.95 -2.18 -9.42
CA VAL A 246 0.23 -0.92 -9.32
C VAL A 246 -1.29 -1.14 -9.42
N LEU A 247 -1.73 -1.97 -10.36
CA LEU A 247 -3.15 -2.24 -10.58
C LEU A 247 -3.86 -2.96 -9.42
N PRO A 248 -3.29 -4.01 -8.79
CA PRO A 248 -3.94 -4.68 -7.67
C PRO A 248 -4.21 -3.72 -6.51
N LEU A 249 -3.27 -2.83 -6.25
CA LEU A 249 -3.37 -1.85 -5.18
C LEU A 249 -4.47 -0.80 -5.47
N VAL A 250 -4.60 -0.36 -6.74
CA VAL A 250 -5.73 0.49 -7.20
C VAL A 250 -7.07 -0.23 -6.97
N LEU A 251 -7.19 -1.48 -7.38
CA LEU A 251 -8.43 -2.25 -7.21
C LEU A 251 -8.78 -2.43 -5.73
N ALA A 252 -7.77 -2.71 -4.89
CA ALA A 252 -7.93 -2.91 -3.46
C ALA A 252 -8.43 -1.66 -2.72
N ILE A 253 -8.07 -0.45 -3.17
CA ILE A 253 -8.53 0.81 -2.56
C ILE A 253 -9.83 1.33 -3.18
N THR A 254 -10.07 1.04 -4.46
CA THR A 254 -11.25 1.54 -5.18
C THR A 254 -12.54 0.99 -4.59
N VAL A 255 -12.52 -0.26 -4.09
CA VAL A 255 -13.68 -0.88 -3.43
C VAL A 255 -14.16 -0.10 -2.19
N TYR A 256 -13.27 0.61 -1.50
CA TYR A 256 -13.62 1.41 -0.33
C TYR A 256 -14.27 2.76 -0.66
N VAL A 257 -14.22 3.21 -1.93
CA VAL A 257 -14.88 4.45 -2.37
C VAL A 257 -16.42 4.32 -2.33
N PRO A 258 -17.06 3.28 -2.91
CA PRO A 258 -18.49 3.05 -2.74
C PRO A 258 -18.82 2.44 -1.37
N PHE A 259 -18.03 1.46 -0.89
CA PHE A 259 -18.30 0.70 0.33
C PHE A 259 -17.52 1.25 1.53
N TRP A 260 -17.81 2.50 1.93
CA TRP A 260 -17.10 3.13 3.04
C TRP A 260 -17.43 2.48 4.40
N PRO A 261 -16.46 1.91 5.14
CA PRO A 261 -16.79 1.09 6.31
C PRO A 261 -17.46 1.87 7.46
N ALA A 262 -17.25 3.20 7.55
CA ALA A 262 -17.92 4.01 8.58
C ALA A 262 -19.45 4.08 8.41
N ARG A 263 -19.98 3.86 7.19
CA ARG A 263 -21.44 3.81 6.96
C ARG A 263 -22.08 2.56 7.56
N TYR A 264 -21.30 1.48 7.66
CA TYR A 264 -21.77 0.19 8.14
C TYR A 264 -21.54 0.02 9.65
N LEU A 265 -20.49 0.66 10.20
CA LEU A 265 -20.09 0.56 11.61
C LEU A 265 -20.63 1.71 12.50
N GLY A 266 -21.26 2.74 11.91
CA GLY A 266 -21.56 4.02 12.59
C GLY A 266 -22.79 4.04 13.52
N TYR A 267 -23.61 3.00 13.58
CA TYR A 267 -24.90 3.07 14.29
C TYR A 267 -24.78 2.85 15.81
N HIS A 268 -23.92 1.95 16.27
CA HIS A 268 -23.99 1.48 17.67
C HIS A 268 -23.26 2.35 18.72
N ARG A 269 -22.34 3.26 18.34
CA ARG A 269 -21.74 4.17 19.33
C ARG A 269 -22.79 5.14 19.89
N LYS A 270 -23.79 5.54 19.10
CA LYS A 270 -24.90 6.37 19.60
C LYS A 270 -25.80 5.59 20.55
N GLU A 271 -26.20 4.38 20.17
CA GLU A 271 -27.04 3.51 21.01
C GLU A 271 -26.38 3.11 22.34
N SER A 272 -25.07 2.82 22.36
CA SER A 272 -24.35 2.51 23.60
C SER A 272 -24.20 3.72 24.53
N LEU A 273 -24.23 4.95 23.99
CA LEU A 273 -24.19 6.18 24.79
C LEU A 273 -25.59 6.58 25.26
N GLU A 274 -26.62 6.31 24.47
CA GLU A 274 -28.03 6.53 24.82
C GLU A 274 -28.53 5.51 25.86
N MET A 275 -28.15 4.23 25.76
CA MET A 275 -28.50 3.22 26.77
C MET A 275 -27.74 3.39 28.09
N ASN A 276 -26.49 3.87 28.05
CA ASN A 276 -25.68 4.10 29.26
C ASN A 276 -25.92 5.49 29.88
N GLY A 277 -26.58 6.39 29.16
CA GLY A 277 -27.06 7.70 29.65
C GLY A 277 -28.49 7.68 30.20
N GLY A 278 -29.25 6.59 29.97
CA GLY A 278 -30.63 6.40 30.46
C GLY A 278 -30.76 5.64 31.79
N LEU A 279 -29.63 5.24 32.39
CA LEU A 279 -29.57 4.53 33.69
C LEU A 279 -28.86 5.40 34.73
N GLN A 280 -29.48 6.50 35.12
CA GLN A 280 -29.24 7.15 36.41
C GLN A 280 -30.60 7.54 37.01
N PRO A 281 -31.11 6.82 38.03
CA PRO A 281 -31.98 7.43 39.03
C PRO A 281 -31.17 8.32 39.98
#